data_AF-A0A482TKV3-F1
#
_entry.id   AF-A0A482TKV3-F1
#
_cell.length_a   1.000
_cell.length_b   1.000
_cell.length_c   1.000
_cell.angle_alpha   90.00
_cell.angle_beta   90.00
_cell.angle_gamma   90.00
#
_symmetry.space_group_name_H-M   'P 1'
#
loop_
_entity.id
_entity.type
_entity.pdbx_description
1 polymer ?
#
loop_
_entity_poly.entity_id
_entity_poly.type
_entity_poly.pdbx_seq_one_letter_code
_entity_poly.pdbx_strand_id
1 'polypeptide(L)'
;MQNKITRSVSEFNTDLKLKGFNVFQIESDGNATRTYSRKDFYKICLTTGKSIIHYADKSFEAEGTVLFFGNPHIPYSWETISTSYIGYTCLFSEKFLKSDRSESLQHSPLFKIGGTPILKITEQQRAFLNTLFQKMMEEQQTDYAYKDDLIRNYINLIIHEALKMQPSEDYVSNNNAQSRITSVFLELLERQFPIETNEKPLELKTAQDYSTVLSLHVNYLNRAVKNTTGKSTTTHISERIISEAKALLQHTDWNISEIAYALGFEYPTYFNNFFKKNTGTNPKNFRLEMV
;
A
#
# COMPACT_ATOMS: atom_id res chain seq x y z
N MET A 1 -31.35 -13.68 15.48
CA MET A 1 -30.03 -14.17 15.03
C MET A 1 -29.78 -13.64 13.62
N GLN A 2 -29.01 -12.56 13.48
CA GLN A 2 -28.66 -12.01 12.16
C GLN A 2 -27.50 -12.81 11.58
N ASN A 3 -27.72 -13.38 10.39
CA ASN A 3 -26.73 -14.09 9.61
C ASN A 3 -25.51 -13.18 9.36
N LYS A 4 -24.37 -13.60 9.89
CA LYS A 4 -23.06 -13.04 9.59
C LYS A 4 -22.78 -13.37 8.12
N ILE A 5 -22.96 -12.38 7.24
CA ILE A 5 -22.59 -12.51 5.82
C ILE A 5 -21.06 -12.63 5.79
N THR A 6 -20.57 -13.87 5.76
CA THR A 6 -19.17 -14.16 5.47
C THR A 6 -18.92 -13.72 4.03
N ARG A 7 -18.31 -12.55 3.84
CA ARG A 7 -17.86 -12.10 2.51
C ARG A 7 -16.86 -13.15 2.01
N SER A 8 -17.26 -13.92 0.99
CA SER A 8 -16.34 -14.81 0.29
C SER A 8 -15.20 -13.98 -0.28
N VAL A 9 -13.97 -14.42 -0.06
CA VAL A 9 -12.80 -13.84 -0.72
C VAL A 9 -12.97 -14.14 -2.21
N SER A 10 -13.20 -13.10 -3.03
CA SER A 10 -13.35 -13.24 -4.48
C SER A 10 -12.19 -14.07 -5.06
N GLU A 11 -12.46 -15.00 -5.98
CA GLU A 11 -11.44 -15.80 -6.68
C GLU A 11 -10.28 -14.95 -7.22
N PHE A 12 -10.59 -13.72 -7.65
CA PHE A 12 -9.62 -12.70 -8.06
C PHE A 12 -8.55 -12.40 -6.99
N ASN A 13 -8.94 -12.29 -5.72
CA ASN A 13 -8.01 -12.07 -4.61
C ASN A 13 -7.12 -13.27 -4.35
N THR A 14 -7.68 -14.48 -4.47
CA THR A 14 -6.92 -15.71 -4.24
C THR A 14 -5.87 -15.88 -5.33
N ASP A 15 -6.24 -15.69 -6.60
CA ASP A 15 -5.32 -15.74 -7.74
C ASP A 15 -4.23 -14.66 -7.65
N LEU A 16 -4.62 -13.42 -7.31
CA LEU A 16 -3.68 -12.30 -7.14
C LEU A 16 -2.69 -12.53 -5.99
N LYS A 17 -3.11 -13.17 -4.90
CA LYS A 17 -2.22 -13.56 -3.80
C LYS A 17 -1.25 -14.66 -4.18
N LEU A 18 -1.70 -15.63 -4.99
CA LEU A 18 -0.87 -16.75 -5.44
C LEU A 18 0.18 -16.30 -6.46
N LYS A 19 -0.22 -15.53 -7.47
CA LYS A 19 0.68 -15.06 -8.55
C LYS A 19 1.53 -13.85 -8.13
N GLY A 20 1.05 -13.07 -7.17
CA GLY A 20 1.73 -11.85 -6.73
C GLY A 20 1.57 -10.66 -7.66
N PHE A 21 0.93 -10.81 -8.83
CA PHE A 21 0.54 -9.71 -9.73
C PHE A 21 -0.72 -10.06 -10.55
N ASN A 22 -1.37 -9.04 -11.12
CA ASN A 22 -2.41 -9.18 -12.14
C ASN A 22 -2.54 -7.89 -12.96
N VAL A 23 -2.64 -8.02 -14.28
CA VAL A 23 -2.84 -6.90 -15.22
C VAL A 23 -4.13 -7.10 -16.00
N PHE A 24 -4.95 -6.05 -16.07
CA PHE A 24 -6.23 -6.08 -16.75
C PHE A 24 -6.65 -4.71 -17.29
N GLN A 25 -7.49 -4.75 -18.31
CA GLN A 25 -8.16 -3.58 -18.87
C GLN A 25 -9.31 -3.14 -17.95
N ILE A 26 -9.51 -1.84 -17.82
CA ILE A 26 -10.66 -1.26 -17.10
C ILE A 26 -11.88 -1.39 -18.03
N GLU A 27 -12.89 -2.14 -17.58
CA GLU A 27 -14.15 -2.32 -18.31
C GLU A 27 -14.92 -0.99 -18.38
N SER A 28 -15.68 -0.79 -19.48
CA SER A 28 -16.34 0.48 -19.81
C SER A 28 -17.39 0.93 -18.79
N ASP A 29 -18.00 -0.02 -18.07
CA ASP A 29 -18.88 0.28 -16.93
C ASP A 29 -18.04 0.42 -15.66
N GLY A 30 -17.67 1.66 -15.34
CA GLY A 30 -16.85 2.06 -14.19
C GLY A 30 -17.37 1.67 -12.79
N ASN A 31 -18.40 0.82 -12.69
CA ASN A 31 -18.94 0.29 -11.44
C ASN A 31 -18.22 -0.97 -10.94
N ALA A 32 -17.49 -1.68 -11.80
CA ALA A 32 -16.74 -2.87 -11.41
C ALA A 32 -15.30 -2.51 -11.00
N THR A 33 -15.12 -1.72 -9.93
CA THR A 33 -13.81 -1.73 -9.26
C THR A 33 -13.63 -3.14 -8.70
N ARG A 34 -12.84 -3.97 -9.41
CA ARG A 34 -12.54 -5.35 -8.96
C ARG A 34 -12.16 -5.28 -7.48
N THR A 35 -12.92 -5.96 -6.65
CA THR A 35 -12.78 -5.81 -5.20
C THR A 35 -11.59 -6.64 -4.75
N TYR A 36 -10.46 -5.99 -4.46
CA TYR A 36 -9.29 -6.64 -3.89
C TYR A 36 -8.93 -6.13 -2.50
N SER A 37 -8.16 -6.94 -1.77
CA SER A 37 -7.54 -6.52 -0.50
C SER A 37 -6.50 -5.44 -0.79
N ARG A 38 -6.93 -4.18 -0.78
CA ARG A 38 -6.07 -3.00 -1.01
C ARG A 38 -4.83 -2.95 -0.10
N LYS A 39 -4.85 -3.65 1.03
CA LYS A 39 -3.75 -3.70 2.01
C LYS A 39 -2.57 -4.57 1.56
N ASP A 40 -2.74 -5.38 0.53
CA ASP A 40 -1.76 -6.41 0.16
C ASP A 40 -1.01 -6.08 -1.15
N PHE A 41 -1.45 -5.07 -1.91
CA PHE A 41 -0.96 -4.82 -3.27
C PHE A 41 -0.75 -3.34 -3.58
N TYR A 42 0.36 -3.05 -4.24
CA TYR A 42 0.58 -1.80 -4.97
C TYR A 42 -0.26 -1.80 -6.24
N LYS A 43 -0.61 -0.60 -6.72
CA LYS A 43 -1.40 -0.39 -7.93
C LYS A 43 -0.69 0.56 -8.88
N ILE A 44 -0.67 0.24 -10.16
CA ILE A 44 -0.40 1.20 -11.25
C ILE A 44 -1.65 1.25 -12.11
N CYS A 45 -2.16 2.46 -12.37
CA CYS A 45 -3.42 2.66 -13.07
C CYS A 45 -3.26 3.72 -14.14
N LEU A 46 -3.66 3.40 -15.36
CA LEU A 46 -3.69 4.32 -16.49
C LEU A 46 -5.16 4.56 -16.87
N THR A 47 -5.61 5.80 -16.78
CA THR A 47 -7.00 6.17 -17.08
C THR A 47 -7.05 7.43 -17.93
N THR A 48 -8.02 7.52 -18.84
CA THR A 48 -8.27 8.76 -19.59
C THR A 48 -9.74 9.16 -19.46
N GLY A 49 -9.96 10.43 -19.12
CA GLY A 49 -11.29 10.99 -18.97
C GLY A 49 -11.30 12.08 -17.92
N LYS A 50 -12.44 12.26 -17.27
CA LYS A 50 -12.58 13.17 -16.13
C LYS A 50 -12.81 12.37 -14.86
N SER A 51 -12.01 12.62 -13.83
CA SER A 51 -12.14 11.93 -12.54
C SER A 51 -11.69 12.78 -11.37
N ILE A 52 -12.27 12.52 -10.21
CA ILE A 52 -11.76 13.02 -8.93
C ILE A 52 -11.06 11.86 -8.23
N ILE A 53 -9.78 12.03 -7.96
CA ILE A 53 -8.92 11.04 -7.30
C ILE A 53 -8.76 11.48 -5.86
N HIS A 54 -9.28 10.69 -4.93
CA HIS A 54 -9.04 10.91 -3.51
C HIS A 54 -7.84 10.08 -3.09
N TYR A 55 -6.78 10.74 -2.60
CA TYR A 55 -5.57 10.09 -2.12
C TYR A 55 -5.14 10.72 -0.80
N ALA A 56 -5.09 9.91 0.26
CA ALA A 56 -4.98 10.39 1.63
C ALA A 56 -6.08 11.43 1.95
N ASP A 57 -5.70 12.67 2.28
CA ASP A 57 -6.63 13.79 2.54
C ASP A 57 -6.77 14.77 1.38
N LYS A 58 -6.25 14.43 0.20
CA LYS A 58 -6.29 15.28 -0.98
C LYS A 58 -7.26 14.72 -2.01
N SER A 59 -8.00 15.62 -2.65
CA SER A 59 -8.81 15.33 -3.82
C SER A 59 -8.18 16.02 -5.02
N PHE A 60 -7.94 15.27 -6.09
CA PHE A 60 -7.34 15.78 -7.32
C PHE A 60 -8.36 15.64 -8.43
N GLU A 61 -8.84 16.78 -8.94
CA GLU A 61 -9.59 16.79 -10.19
C GLU A 61 -8.59 16.65 -11.33
N ALA A 62 -8.79 15.62 -12.14
CA ALA A 62 -7.98 15.36 -13.31
C ALA A 62 -8.86 15.21 -14.54
N GLU A 63 -8.43 15.89 -15.61
CA GLU A 63 -8.99 15.79 -16.94
C GLU A 63 -7.87 15.41 -17.91
N GLY A 64 -8.15 14.47 -18.82
CA GLY A 64 -7.17 13.91 -19.73
C GLY A 64 -6.62 12.56 -19.24
N THR A 65 -5.38 12.24 -19.59
CA THR A 65 -4.77 10.95 -19.24
C THR A 65 -3.93 11.06 -17.98
N VAL A 66 -4.19 10.15 -17.05
CA VAL A 66 -3.53 10.06 -15.75
C VAL A 66 -2.90 8.70 -15.57
N LEU A 67 -1.63 8.70 -15.13
CA LEU A 67 -0.96 7.55 -14.56
C LEU A 67 -0.94 7.71 -13.03
N PHE A 68 -1.48 6.72 -12.31
CA PHE A 68 -1.60 6.73 -10.85
C PHE A 68 -0.86 5.56 -10.21
N PHE A 69 -0.17 5.84 -9.10
CA PHE A 69 0.53 4.87 -8.26
C PHE A 69 -0.12 4.73 -6.87
N GLY A 70 -0.78 3.60 -6.61
CA GLY A 70 -1.40 3.30 -5.32
C GLY A 70 -0.43 2.57 -4.40
N ASN A 71 -0.22 3.11 -3.20
CA ASN A 71 0.45 2.43 -2.10
C ASN A 71 -0.59 1.72 -1.20
N PRO A 72 -0.42 0.43 -0.84
CA PRO A 72 -1.37 -0.32 0.00
C PRO A 72 -1.60 0.26 1.40
N HIS A 73 -0.64 1.05 1.91
CA HIS A 73 -0.69 1.68 3.23
C HIS A 73 -1.44 3.02 3.22
N ILE A 74 -1.81 3.56 2.05
CA ILE A 74 -2.47 4.86 1.93
C ILE A 74 -3.88 4.67 1.38
N PRO A 75 -4.94 5.18 2.07
CA PRO A 75 -6.28 5.09 1.55
C PRO A 75 -6.43 5.96 0.30
N TYR A 76 -7.05 5.39 -0.73
CA TYR A 76 -7.46 6.11 -1.93
C TYR A 76 -8.80 5.61 -2.47
N SER A 77 -9.53 6.48 -3.14
CA SER A 77 -10.75 6.19 -3.88
C SER A 77 -10.80 6.99 -5.18
N TRP A 78 -11.67 6.54 -6.10
CA TRP A 78 -11.80 7.12 -7.43
C TRP A 78 -13.26 7.44 -7.67
N GLU A 79 -13.53 8.66 -8.11
CA GLU A 79 -14.83 9.08 -8.63
C GLU A 79 -14.68 9.35 -10.12
N THR A 80 -15.16 8.41 -10.93
CA THR A 80 -15.12 8.53 -12.38
C THR A 80 -16.31 9.37 -12.84
N ILE A 81 -16.02 10.54 -13.43
CA ILE A 81 -17.05 11.44 -13.98
C ILE A 81 -17.32 11.07 -15.44
N SER A 82 -16.27 10.84 -16.22
CA SER A 82 -16.38 10.35 -17.59
C SER A 82 -15.16 9.52 -17.97
N THR A 83 -15.36 8.57 -18.88
CA THR A 83 -14.30 7.80 -19.53
C THR A 83 -14.30 8.14 -21.01
N SER A 84 -13.11 8.37 -21.57
CA SER A 84 -12.96 8.69 -23.00
C SER A 84 -11.97 7.80 -23.73
N TYR A 85 -11.25 6.94 -22.99
CA TYR A 85 -10.33 5.97 -23.58
C TYR A 85 -10.26 4.71 -22.71
N ILE A 86 -9.78 3.62 -23.31
CA ILE A 86 -9.50 2.37 -22.61
C ILE A 86 -8.41 2.58 -21.56
N GLY A 87 -8.70 2.23 -20.30
CA GLY A 87 -7.73 2.28 -19.20
C GLY A 87 -7.18 0.91 -18.84
N TYR A 88 -6.11 0.88 -18.06
CA TYR A 88 -5.44 -0.34 -17.61
C TYR A 88 -5.11 -0.26 -16.12
N THR A 89 -5.08 -1.42 -15.46
CA THR A 89 -4.62 -1.56 -14.07
C THR A 89 -3.65 -2.72 -13.96
N CYS A 90 -2.53 -2.49 -13.29
CA CYS A 90 -1.62 -3.52 -12.79
C CYS A 90 -1.64 -3.48 -11.26
N LEU A 91 -1.91 -4.63 -10.65
CA LEU A 91 -1.76 -4.87 -9.22
C LEU A 91 -0.55 -5.77 -9.01
N PHE A 92 0.27 -5.50 -8.01
CA PHE A 92 1.40 -6.37 -7.66
C PHE A 92 1.78 -6.25 -6.18
N SER A 93 2.30 -7.33 -5.63
CA SER A 93 2.80 -7.38 -4.26
C SER A 93 4.23 -6.86 -4.20
N GLU A 94 4.65 -6.36 -3.03
CA GLU A 94 6.05 -5.96 -2.83
C GLU A 94 7.02 -7.12 -3.09
N LYS A 95 6.65 -8.32 -2.62
CA LYS A 95 7.43 -9.56 -2.80
C LYS A 95 7.62 -9.90 -4.28
N PHE A 96 6.59 -9.68 -5.11
CA PHE A 96 6.68 -9.98 -6.54
C PHE A 96 7.68 -9.07 -7.26
N LEU A 97 7.73 -7.79 -6.89
CA LEU A 97 8.63 -6.83 -7.54
C LEU A 97 10.06 -6.85 -6.97
N LYS A 98 10.23 -7.17 -5.68
CA LYS A 98 11.55 -7.24 -5.06
C LYS A 98 12.43 -8.28 -5.75
N SER A 99 13.57 -7.84 -6.24
CA SER A 99 14.73 -8.69 -6.57
C SER A 99 15.81 -8.45 -5.50
N ASP A 100 16.81 -9.33 -5.42
CA ASP A 100 17.93 -9.23 -4.46
C ASP A 100 18.72 -7.89 -4.51
N ARG A 101 18.39 -6.99 -5.46
CA ARG A 101 19.08 -5.71 -5.68
C ARG A 101 18.17 -4.48 -5.72
N SER A 102 16.86 -4.60 -5.48
CA SER A 102 15.94 -3.46 -5.56
C SER A 102 15.73 -2.79 -4.20
N GLU A 103 15.92 -1.48 -4.12
CA GLU A 103 15.48 -0.67 -2.97
C GLU A 103 13.96 -0.82 -2.76
N SER A 104 13.50 -0.69 -1.50
CA SER A 104 12.08 -0.78 -1.17
C SER A 104 11.27 0.25 -1.98
N LEU A 105 10.16 -0.19 -2.59
CA LEU A 105 9.23 0.69 -3.30
C LEU A 105 8.76 1.86 -2.44
N GLN A 106 8.71 1.66 -1.12
CA GLN A 106 8.30 2.68 -0.15
C GLN A 106 9.22 3.92 -0.17
N HIS A 107 10.46 3.80 -0.66
CA HIS A 107 11.39 4.92 -0.82
C HIS A 107 11.27 5.63 -2.18
N SER A 108 10.56 5.04 -3.15
CA SER A 108 10.36 5.66 -4.46
C SER A 108 9.48 6.92 -4.35
N PRO A 109 9.82 8.04 -5.03
CA PRO A 109 8.97 9.23 -5.10
C PRO A 109 7.53 8.96 -5.54
N LEU A 110 7.29 7.88 -6.29
CA LEU A 110 5.98 7.49 -6.81
C LEU A 110 5.11 6.76 -5.78
N PHE A 111 5.71 6.11 -4.77
CA PHE A 111 5.00 5.32 -3.78
C PHE A 111 5.23 5.80 -2.35
N LYS A 112 6.12 6.77 -2.12
CA LYS A 112 6.39 7.33 -0.80
C LYS A 112 5.15 8.01 -0.22
N ILE A 113 5.06 7.96 1.09
CA ILE A 113 4.01 8.63 1.83
C ILE A 113 4.20 10.15 1.72
N GLY A 114 3.12 10.87 1.40
CA GLY A 114 3.15 12.31 1.14
C GLY A 114 3.60 12.73 -0.27
N GLY A 115 3.95 11.77 -1.14
CA GLY A 115 4.15 12.03 -2.57
C GLY A 115 2.84 12.33 -3.31
N THR A 116 2.96 12.85 -4.53
CA THR A 116 1.82 13.01 -5.44
C THR A 116 1.90 11.91 -6.50
N PRO A 117 1.26 10.75 -6.30
CA PRO A 117 1.43 9.59 -7.17
C PRO A 117 0.61 9.72 -8.46
N ILE A 118 0.20 10.92 -8.83
CA ILE A 118 -0.68 11.21 -9.96
C ILE A 118 0.17 11.97 -10.96
N LEU A 119 0.33 11.42 -12.16
CA LEU A 119 1.04 12.06 -13.25
C LEU A 119 0.07 12.30 -14.40
N LYS A 120 -0.04 13.57 -14.82
CA LYS A 120 -0.66 13.93 -16.09
C LYS A 120 0.34 13.58 -17.18
N ILE A 121 -0.09 12.78 -18.15
CA ILE A 121 0.80 12.30 -19.22
C ILE A 121 0.31 12.76 -20.60
N THR A 122 1.25 12.94 -21.52
CA THR A 122 0.98 13.32 -22.91
C THR A 122 0.42 12.14 -23.70
N GLU A 123 -0.12 12.42 -24.88
CA GLU A 123 -0.62 11.36 -25.76
C GLU A 123 0.47 10.38 -26.21
N GLN A 124 1.68 10.88 -26.45
CA GLN A 124 2.82 10.05 -26.81
C GLN A 124 3.21 9.10 -25.66
N GLN A 125 3.24 9.62 -24.44
CA GLN A 125 3.51 8.82 -23.23
C GLN A 125 2.39 7.79 -22.99
N ARG A 126 1.13 8.18 -23.20
CA ARG A 126 -0.02 7.25 -23.14
C ARG A 126 0.14 6.11 -24.14
N ALA A 127 0.48 6.40 -25.40
CA ALA A 127 0.63 5.37 -26.43
C ALA A 127 1.72 4.35 -26.06
N PHE A 128 2.84 4.84 -25.52
CA PHE A 128 3.91 3.98 -25.02
C PHE A 128 3.45 3.11 -23.84
N LEU A 129 2.83 3.72 -22.82
CA LEU A 129 2.36 2.99 -21.64
C LEU A 129 1.26 1.97 -21.98
N ASN A 130 0.32 2.30 -22.88
CA ASN A 130 -0.68 1.37 -23.39
C ASN A 130 -0.01 0.13 -23.98
N THR A 131 1.06 0.31 -24.76
CA THR A 131 1.82 -0.79 -25.36
C THR A 131 2.43 -1.70 -24.28
N LEU A 132 2.94 -1.12 -23.20
CA LEU A 132 3.47 -1.91 -22.08
C LEU A 132 2.37 -2.71 -21.37
N PHE A 133 1.22 -2.10 -21.07
CA PHE A 133 0.10 -2.81 -20.44
C PHE A 133 -0.43 -3.95 -21.32
N GLN A 134 -0.55 -3.73 -22.63
CA GLN A 134 -0.98 -4.76 -23.57
C GLN A 134 0.00 -5.93 -23.61
N LYS A 135 1.31 -5.65 -23.72
CA LYS A 135 2.36 -6.68 -23.64
C LYS A 135 2.32 -7.46 -22.34
N MET A 136 2.07 -6.80 -21.21
CA MET A 136 1.93 -7.47 -19.92
C MET A 136 0.71 -8.38 -19.87
N MET A 137 -0.42 -7.96 -20.44
CA MET A 137 -1.64 -8.77 -20.51
C MET A 137 -1.47 -10.00 -21.41
N GLU A 138 -0.82 -9.84 -22.57
CA GLU A 138 -0.47 -10.94 -23.47
C GLU A 138 0.46 -11.93 -22.77
N GLU A 139 1.55 -11.44 -22.17
CA GLU A 139 2.53 -12.28 -21.48
C GLU A 139 1.93 -13.03 -20.28
N GLN A 140 0.97 -12.42 -19.58
CA GLN A 140 0.26 -13.07 -18.48
C GLN A 140 -0.50 -14.34 -18.91
N GLN A 141 -0.89 -14.45 -20.19
CA GLN A 141 -1.59 -15.62 -20.73
C GLN A 141 -0.65 -16.70 -21.30
N THR A 142 0.67 -16.49 -21.27
CA THR A 142 1.63 -17.46 -21.79
C THR A 142 2.05 -18.48 -20.74
N ASP A 143 2.57 -19.62 -21.22
CA ASP A 143 3.25 -20.63 -20.41
C ASP A 143 4.78 -20.43 -20.42
N TYR A 144 5.25 -19.21 -20.74
CA TYR A 144 6.68 -18.93 -20.80
C TYR A 144 7.32 -19.04 -19.41
N ALA A 145 8.42 -19.78 -19.33
CA ALA A 145 9.08 -20.13 -18.06
C ALA A 145 9.58 -18.91 -17.27
N TYR A 146 9.94 -17.81 -17.95
CA TYR A 146 10.45 -16.58 -17.32
C TYR A 146 9.45 -15.41 -17.42
N LYS A 147 8.15 -15.69 -17.55
CA LYS A 147 7.13 -14.65 -17.68
C LYS A 147 7.11 -13.68 -16.50
N ASP A 148 7.31 -14.17 -15.28
CA ASP A 148 7.30 -13.31 -14.08
C ASP A 148 8.46 -12.30 -14.09
N ASP A 149 9.64 -12.69 -14.57
CA ASP A 149 10.78 -11.78 -14.75
C ASP A 149 10.50 -10.74 -15.83
N LEU A 150 9.86 -11.15 -16.92
CA LEU A 150 9.48 -10.25 -17.99
C LEU A 150 8.41 -9.24 -17.53
N ILE A 151 7.42 -9.68 -16.75
CA ILE A 151 6.42 -8.80 -16.13
C ILE A 151 7.08 -7.81 -15.16
N ARG A 152 8.01 -8.26 -14.30
CA ARG A 152 8.80 -7.37 -13.43
C ARG A 152 9.50 -6.28 -14.24
N ASN A 153 10.12 -6.65 -15.36
CA ASN A 153 10.80 -5.70 -16.24
C ASN A 153 9.82 -4.68 -16.85
N TYR A 154 8.62 -5.09 -17.27
CA TYR A 154 7.61 -4.16 -17.74
C TYR A 154 7.15 -3.19 -16.64
N ILE A 155 6.93 -3.66 -15.41
CA ILE A 155 6.60 -2.79 -14.27
C ILE A 155 7.72 -1.78 -14.03
N ASN A 156 8.99 -2.23 -14.04
CA ASN A 156 10.14 -1.36 -13.87
C ASN A 156 10.25 -0.31 -14.98
N LEU A 157 9.98 -0.67 -16.23
CA LEU A 157 9.93 0.29 -17.34
C LEU A 157 8.86 1.37 -17.10
N ILE A 158 7.66 1.00 -16.66
CA ILE A 158 6.60 1.97 -16.32
C ILE A 158 7.05 2.90 -15.19
N ILE A 159 7.67 2.34 -14.14
CA ILE A 159 8.21 3.13 -13.01
C ILE A 159 9.28 4.11 -13.49
N HIS A 160 10.23 3.67 -14.32
CA HIS A 160 11.29 4.54 -14.84
C HIS A 160 10.77 5.61 -15.79
N GLU A 161 9.78 5.30 -16.64
CA GLU A 161 9.10 6.33 -17.43
C GLU A 161 8.45 7.38 -16.53
N ALA A 162 7.72 6.95 -15.51
CA ALA A 162 7.09 7.86 -14.56
C ALA A 162 8.10 8.72 -13.79
N LEU A 163 9.25 8.15 -13.39
CA LEU A 163 10.33 8.91 -12.73
C LEU A 163 10.95 9.96 -13.65
N LYS A 164 11.12 9.65 -14.94
CA LYS A 164 11.63 10.61 -15.94
C LYS A 164 10.68 11.78 -16.19
N MET A 165 9.38 11.60 -15.98
CA MET A 165 8.38 12.63 -16.23
C MET A 165 8.46 13.81 -15.25
N GLN A 166 9.16 13.65 -14.11
CA GLN A 166 9.14 14.53 -12.94
C GLN A 166 7.70 14.78 -12.44
N PRO A 167 7.35 14.44 -11.19
CA PRO A 167 6.06 14.84 -10.65
C PRO A 167 6.01 16.37 -10.68
N SER A 168 5.11 16.94 -11.50
CA SER A 168 5.00 18.39 -11.67
C SER A 168 4.86 19.04 -10.28
N GLU A 169 5.68 20.05 -10.02
CA GLU A 169 5.60 20.89 -8.81
C GLU A 169 4.22 21.56 -8.65
N ASP A 170 3.39 21.53 -9.69
CA ASP A 170 2.07 22.17 -9.82
C ASP A 170 0.88 21.40 -9.23
N TYR A 171 1.07 20.25 -8.57
CA TYR A 171 -0.04 19.61 -7.87
C TYR A 171 -0.36 20.34 -6.58
N VAL A 172 -1.23 21.36 -6.71
CA VAL A 172 -1.85 22.19 -5.68
C VAL A 172 -1.62 21.62 -4.27
N SER A 173 -0.49 22.04 -3.70
CA SER A 173 -0.19 21.89 -2.30
C SER A 173 -1.11 22.87 -1.57
N ASN A 174 -2.37 22.47 -1.35
CA ASN A 174 -3.14 22.96 -0.20
C ASN A 174 -2.59 22.24 1.03
N ASN A 175 -1.30 22.50 1.29
CA ASN A 175 -0.52 21.92 2.35
C ASN A 175 -0.94 22.60 3.66
N ASN A 176 -2.07 22.17 4.21
CA ASN A 176 -2.35 22.48 5.60
C ASN A 176 -1.24 21.82 6.46
N ALA A 177 -0.86 22.46 7.57
CA ALA A 177 0.24 21.98 8.41
C ALA A 177 -0.01 20.56 8.95
N GLN A 178 -1.28 20.16 9.09
CA GLN A 178 -1.67 18.85 9.61
C GLN A 178 -1.34 17.72 8.62
N SER A 179 -1.57 17.90 7.32
CA SER A 179 -1.24 16.92 6.28
C SER A 179 0.27 16.65 6.20
N ARG A 180 1.10 17.70 6.35
CA ARG A 180 2.56 17.54 6.41
C ARG A 180 2.98 16.72 7.62
N ILE A 181 2.44 17.04 8.79
CA ILE A 181 2.75 16.31 10.03
C ILE A 181 2.32 14.85 9.93
N THR A 182 1.13 14.59 9.40
CA THR A 182 0.64 13.23 9.19
C THR A 182 1.55 12.44 8.25
N SER A 183 2.03 13.07 7.17
CA SER A 183 2.94 12.41 6.22
C SER A 183 4.25 12.03 6.89
N VAL A 184 4.87 12.96 7.63
CA VAL A 184 6.13 12.70 8.37
C VAL A 184 5.93 11.63 9.45
N PHE A 185 4.79 11.63 10.15
CA PHE A 185 4.46 10.59 11.13
C PHE A 185 4.37 9.20 10.48
N LEU A 186 3.64 9.08 9.37
CA LEU A 186 3.46 7.80 8.68
C LEU A 186 4.79 7.29 8.09
N GLU A 187 5.62 8.18 7.55
CA GLU A 187 6.97 7.83 7.09
C GLU A 187 7.86 7.32 8.24
N LEU A 188 7.83 8.02 9.38
CA LEU A 188 8.58 7.62 10.57
C LEU A 188 8.11 6.27 11.11
N LEU A 189 6.80 5.98 11.03
CA LEU A 189 6.21 4.71 11.43
C LEU A 189 6.68 3.57 10.52
N GLU A 190 6.65 3.74 9.20
CA GLU A 190 7.06 2.69 8.26
C GLU A 190 8.55 2.39 8.30
N ARG A 191 9.41 3.37 8.61
CA ARG A 191 10.87 3.18 8.72
C ARG A 191 11.32 2.13 9.73
N GLN A 192 10.44 1.71 10.64
CA GLN A 192 10.76 0.73 11.66
C GLN A 192 10.51 -0.71 11.21
N PHE A 193 10.04 -0.90 9.98
CA PHE A 193 9.61 -2.19 9.46
C PHE A 193 10.21 -2.45 8.07
N PRO A 194 10.36 -3.73 7.66
CA PRO A 194 10.11 -4.94 8.44
C PRO A 194 11.12 -5.13 9.57
N ILE A 195 10.75 -5.92 10.58
CA ILE A 195 11.68 -6.31 11.65
C ILE A 195 12.49 -7.50 11.15
N GLU A 196 13.75 -7.24 10.78
CA GLU A 196 14.63 -8.26 10.19
C GLU A 196 15.37 -9.09 11.26
N THR A 197 15.55 -8.55 12.47
CA THR A 197 16.30 -9.19 13.55
C THR A 197 15.56 -9.04 14.88
N ASN A 198 15.70 -10.03 15.78
CA ASN A 198 15.16 -9.96 17.14
C ASN A 198 16.10 -9.24 18.13
N GLU A 199 17.32 -8.89 17.69
CA GLU A 199 18.34 -8.21 18.49
C GLU A 199 18.06 -6.71 18.69
N LYS A 200 17.27 -6.11 17.79
CA LYS A 200 16.89 -4.70 17.83
C LYS A 200 15.37 -4.57 17.97
N PRO A 201 14.88 -4.44 19.21
CA PRO A 201 13.46 -4.20 19.47
C PRO A 201 12.96 -2.92 18.82
N LEU A 202 11.66 -2.91 18.49
CA LEU A 202 10.95 -1.72 18.01
C LEU A 202 11.07 -0.56 19.01
N GLU A 203 11.60 0.57 18.55
CA GLU A 203 11.90 1.72 19.42
C GLU A 203 10.68 2.63 19.66
N LEU A 204 9.86 2.90 18.63
CA LEU A 204 8.73 3.85 18.73
C LEU A 204 7.40 3.09 18.73
N LYS A 205 6.75 3.01 19.89
CA LYS A 205 5.61 2.10 20.12
C LYS A 205 4.32 2.83 20.45
N THR A 206 4.43 4.08 20.88
CA THR A 206 3.32 4.87 21.39
C THR A 206 3.23 6.20 20.68
N ALA A 207 2.04 6.79 20.63
CA ALA A 207 1.87 8.14 20.08
C ALA A 207 2.76 9.18 20.78
N GLN A 208 3.12 8.94 22.06
CA GLN A 208 4.05 9.80 22.79
C GLN A 208 5.46 9.74 22.20
N ASP A 209 5.97 8.55 21.90
CA ASP A 209 7.31 8.35 21.31
C ASP A 209 7.44 9.12 19.99
N TYR A 210 6.45 8.96 19.09
CA TYR A 210 6.41 9.68 17.82
C TYR A 210 6.30 11.20 18.03
N SER A 211 5.48 11.65 18.99
CA SER A 211 5.34 13.07 19.26
C SER A 211 6.64 13.70 19.77
N THR A 212 7.40 12.99 20.60
CA THR A 212 8.71 13.40 21.09
C THR A 212 9.71 13.54 19.95
N VAL A 213 9.82 12.54 19.08
CA VAL A 213 10.73 12.58 17.91
C VAL A 213 10.37 13.73 16.96
N LEU A 214 9.08 13.96 16.74
CA LEU A 214 8.61 15.03 15.87
C LEU A 214 8.63 16.42 16.53
N SER A 215 9.01 16.52 17.81
CA SER A 215 8.96 17.77 18.59
C SER A 215 7.56 18.42 18.59
N LEU A 216 6.53 17.58 18.70
CA LEU A 216 5.12 17.99 18.71
C LEU A 216 4.44 17.55 20.01
N HIS A 217 3.41 18.31 20.41
CA HIS A 217 2.53 17.85 21.47
C HIS A 217 1.69 16.65 20.99
N VAL A 218 1.61 15.57 21.77
CA VAL A 218 0.90 14.32 21.42
C VAL A 218 -0.55 14.54 20.94
N ASN A 219 -1.29 15.44 21.60
CA ASN A 219 -2.66 15.79 21.20
C ASN A 219 -2.73 16.46 19.82
N TYR A 220 -1.72 17.27 19.47
CA TYR A 220 -1.68 17.93 18.17
C TYR A 220 -1.34 16.93 17.07
N LEU A 221 -0.38 16.03 17.31
CA LEU A 221 -0.09 14.91 16.41
C LEU A 221 -1.34 14.05 16.19
N ASN A 222 -2.02 13.64 17.26
CA ASN A 222 -3.23 12.83 17.16
C ASN A 222 -4.36 13.54 16.41
N ARG A 223 -4.52 14.86 16.64
CA ARG A 223 -5.51 15.65 15.90
C ARG A 223 -5.15 15.72 14.41
N ALA A 224 -3.89 15.99 14.07
CA ALA A 224 -3.43 16.06 12.68
C ALA A 224 -3.68 14.73 11.96
N VAL A 225 -3.21 13.62 12.55
CA VAL A 225 -3.36 12.28 11.97
C VAL A 225 -4.83 11.89 11.84
N LYS A 226 -5.65 12.15 12.87
CA LYS A 226 -7.08 11.81 12.84
C LYS A 226 -7.86 12.63 11.82
N ASN A 227 -7.54 13.92 11.68
CA ASN A 227 -8.18 14.78 10.69
C ASN A 227 -7.82 14.36 9.25
N THR A 228 -6.56 14.01 9.01
CA THR A 228 -6.08 13.59 7.68
C THR A 228 -6.52 12.16 7.31
N THR A 229 -6.50 11.22 8.26
CA THR A 229 -6.66 9.78 7.93
C THR A 229 -7.97 9.16 8.44
N GLY A 230 -8.74 9.89 9.25
CA GLY A 230 -9.91 9.37 9.96
C GLY A 230 -9.60 8.46 11.15
N LYS A 231 -8.32 8.10 11.39
CA LYS A 231 -7.89 7.22 12.50
C LYS A 231 -6.92 7.90 13.44
N SER A 232 -6.93 7.52 14.71
CA SER A 232 -5.98 8.04 15.70
C SER A 232 -4.55 7.57 15.42
N THR A 233 -3.55 8.33 15.90
CA THR A 233 -2.14 7.94 15.84
C THR A 233 -1.92 6.54 16.45
N THR A 234 -2.49 6.28 17.63
CA THR A 234 -2.40 4.97 18.31
C THR A 234 -3.00 3.85 17.47
N THR A 235 -4.06 4.11 16.71
CA THR A 235 -4.68 3.13 15.81
C THR A 235 -3.74 2.75 14.68
N HIS A 236 -3.10 3.73 14.03
CA HIS A 236 -2.11 3.47 12.96
C HIS A 236 -0.94 2.64 13.46
N ILE A 237 -0.35 3.03 14.59
CA ILE A 237 0.75 2.30 15.20
C ILE A 237 0.32 0.85 15.52
N SER A 238 -0.86 0.69 16.15
CA SER A 238 -1.34 -0.64 16.53
C SER A 238 -1.62 -1.54 15.33
N GLU A 239 -2.27 -1.01 14.29
CA GLU A 239 -2.55 -1.76 13.06
C GLU A 239 -1.26 -2.19 12.36
N ARG A 240 -0.26 -1.32 12.33
CA ARG A 240 1.02 -1.62 11.69
C ARG A 240 1.83 -2.66 12.45
N ILE A 241 1.92 -2.56 13.79
CA ILE A 241 2.55 -3.56 14.66
C ILE A 241 1.85 -4.92 14.51
N ILE A 242 0.52 -4.95 14.42
CA ILE A 242 -0.23 -6.20 14.19
C ILE A 242 0.05 -6.79 12.81
N SER A 243 0.17 -5.95 11.78
CA SER A 243 0.55 -6.41 10.44
C SER A 243 1.91 -7.08 10.47
N GLU A 244 2.89 -6.46 11.14
CA GLU A 244 4.23 -7.03 11.30
C GLU A 244 4.21 -8.32 12.12
N ALA A 245 3.47 -8.34 13.23
CA ALA A 245 3.36 -9.53 14.08
C ALA A 245 2.82 -10.74 13.30
N LYS A 246 1.84 -10.53 12.41
CA LYS A 246 1.33 -11.59 11.54
C LYS A 246 2.39 -12.07 10.55
N ALA A 247 3.14 -11.14 9.93
CA ALA A 247 4.21 -11.49 9.01
C ALA A 247 5.31 -12.30 9.70
N LEU A 248 5.76 -11.89 10.89
CA LEU A 248 6.74 -12.63 11.69
C LEU A 248 6.21 -14.01 12.09
N LEU A 249 4.94 -14.13 12.50
CA LEU A 249 4.35 -15.41 12.86
C LEU A 249 4.29 -16.39 11.67
N GLN A 250 4.15 -15.88 10.45
CA GLN A 250 3.99 -16.66 9.21
C GLN A 250 5.33 -17.00 8.53
N HIS A 251 6.32 -16.13 8.64
CA HIS A 251 7.52 -16.17 7.80
C HIS A 251 8.82 -16.38 8.57
N THR A 252 8.76 -16.52 9.90
CA THR A 252 9.93 -16.83 10.73
C THR A 252 9.68 -17.99 11.67
N ASP A 253 10.76 -18.66 12.04
CA ASP A 253 10.77 -19.73 13.05
C ASP A 253 10.85 -19.20 14.49
N TRP A 254 10.78 -17.87 14.67
CA TRP A 254 10.88 -17.26 15.99
C TRP A 254 9.74 -17.70 16.89
N ASN A 255 10.03 -17.97 18.16
CA ASN A 255 9.00 -18.28 19.13
C ASN A 255 8.19 -17.02 19.51
N ILE A 256 7.04 -17.21 20.15
CA ILE A 256 6.11 -16.11 20.47
C ILE A 256 6.77 -15.07 21.39
N SER A 257 7.67 -15.50 22.27
CA SER A 257 8.39 -14.59 23.16
C SER A 257 9.40 -13.74 22.38
N GLU A 258 10.17 -14.34 21.48
CA GLU A 258 11.11 -13.63 20.59
C GLU A 258 10.39 -12.57 19.74
N ILE A 259 9.25 -12.92 19.16
CA ILE A 259 8.42 -11.97 18.38
C ILE A 259 7.92 -10.83 19.29
N ALA A 260 7.48 -11.14 20.51
CA ALA A 260 7.04 -10.11 21.45
C ALA A 260 8.16 -9.12 21.78
N TYR A 261 9.35 -9.63 22.09
CA TYR A 261 10.52 -8.80 22.39
C TYR A 261 10.97 -7.99 21.17
N ALA A 262 10.98 -8.58 19.98
CA ALA A 262 11.33 -7.89 18.74
C ALA A 262 10.36 -6.73 18.42
N LEU A 263 9.05 -6.93 18.67
CA LEU A 263 8.04 -5.87 18.56
C LEU A 263 8.08 -4.86 19.73
N GLY A 264 9.05 -4.99 20.64
CA GLY A 264 9.29 -4.06 21.74
C GLY A 264 8.35 -4.20 22.93
N PHE A 265 7.66 -5.34 23.09
CA PHE A 265 6.91 -5.64 24.31
C PHE A 265 7.85 -6.12 25.41
N GLU A 266 7.74 -5.52 26.60
CA GLU A 266 8.55 -5.92 27.77
C GLU A 266 8.24 -7.35 28.25
N TYR A 267 6.99 -7.78 28.07
CA TYR A 267 6.54 -9.11 28.49
C TYR A 267 5.69 -9.76 27.39
N PRO A 268 5.91 -11.04 27.07
CA PRO A 268 5.11 -11.77 26.08
C PRO A 268 3.61 -11.82 26.39
N THR A 269 3.23 -11.73 27.66
CA THR A 269 1.82 -11.66 28.09
C THR A 269 1.11 -10.41 27.57
N TYR A 270 1.79 -9.27 27.52
CA TYR A 270 1.24 -8.04 26.95
C TYR A 270 1.06 -8.13 25.44
N PHE A 271 2.04 -8.73 24.73
CA PHE A 271 1.90 -9.02 23.31
C PHE A 271 0.71 -9.94 23.03
N ASN A 272 0.57 -11.04 23.78
CA ASN A 272 -0.55 -11.97 23.61
C ASN A 272 -1.92 -11.28 23.76
N ASN A 273 -2.06 -10.43 24.78
CA ASN A 273 -3.29 -9.66 25.00
C ASN A 273 -3.53 -8.63 23.90
N PHE A 274 -2.49 -7.91 23.49
CA PHE A 274 -2.54 -6.94 22.40
C PHE A 274 -2.94 -7.60 21.07
N PHE A 275 -2.31 -8.72 20.72
CA PHE A 275 -2.60 -9.47 19.51
C PHE A 275 -4.03 -9.99 19.51
N LYS A 276 -4.46 -10.61 20.62
CA LYS A 276 -5.85 -11.11 20.77
C LYS A 276 -6.88 -10.01 20.68
N LYS A 277 -6.63 -8.85 21.30
CA LYS A 277 -7.54 -7.69 21.24
C LYS A 277 -7.74 -7.19 19.81
N ASN A 278 -6.68 -7.17 19.00
CA ASN A 278 -6.73 -6.60 17.65
C ASN A 278 -7.11 -7.64 16.56
N THR A 279 -6.87 -8.92 16.79
CA THR A 279 -7.10 -9.98 15.78
C THR A 279 -8.25 -10.93 16.12
N GLY A 280 -8.69 -10.97 17.38
CA GLY A 280 -9.70 -11.91 17.87
C GLY A 280 -9.16 -13.30 18.24
N THR A 281 -7.92 -13.63 17.89
CA THR A 281 -7.27 -14.92 18.18
C THR A 281 -5.92 -14.73 18.85
N ASN A 282 -5.37 -15.74 19.50
CA ASN A 282 -4.04 -15.66 20.12
C ASN A 282 -2.93 -15.94 19.09
N PRO A 283 -1.70 -15.45 19.29
CA PRO A 283 -0.59 -15.68 18.34
C PRO A 283 -0.33 -17.15 18.03
N LYS A 284 -0.45 -18.02 19.07
CA LYS A 284 -0.23 -19.46 18.93
C LYS A 284 -1.24 -20.11 17.99
N ASN A 285 -2.53 -19.85 18.18
CA ASN A 285 -3.57 -20.41 17.31
C ASN A 285 -3.47 -19.80 15.91
N PHE A 286 -3.16 -18.51 15.81
CA PHE A 286 -2.94 -17.87 14.51
C PHE A 286 -1.85 -18.56 13.70
N ARG A 287 -0.73 -18.94 14.34
CA ARG A 287 0.34 -19.70 13.66
C ARG A 287 -0.12 -21.12 13.26
N LEU A 288 -0.87 -21.81 14.12
CA LEU A 288 -1.38 -23.16 13.84
C LEU A 288 -2.43 -23.18 12.72
N GLU A 289 -3.22 -22.12 12.55
CA GLU A 289 -4.22 -22.03 11.47
C GLU A 289 -3.60 -21.80 10.07
N MET A 290 -2.29 -21.54 9.99
CA MET A 290 -1.59 -21.25 8.74
C MET A 290 -0.56 -22.31 8.32
N VAL A 291 -0.39 -23.35 9.13
CA VAL A 291 0.38 -24.57 8.83
C VAL A 291 -0.62 -25.65 8.42
#